data_AF-A0A8X7YDB7-F1
#
_entry.id   AF-A0A8X7YDB7-F1
#
_cell.length_a   1.000
_cell.length_b   1.000
_cell.length_c   1.000
_cell.angle_alpha   90.00
_cell.angle_beta   90.00
_cell.angle_gamma   90.00
#
_symmetry.space_group_name_H-M   'P 1'
#
loop_
_entity.id
_entity.type
_entity.pdbx_description
1 polymer ?
#
loop_
_entity_poly.entity_id
_entity_poly.type
_entity_poly.pdbx_seq_one_letter_code
_entity_poly.pdbx_strand_id
1 'polypeptide(L)'
;MLAILNSTFFLMEELNNQNQRDAMNSSPKLVLYNFSHSSCSWRVRFALNLKGLDYEYKAVNLAKGEQFSKEFEQLNPLRYVPVLVDGDVVVSDSLAILLYLEEKYPQRALLPDDPRRKALNLQVASIVCSSIQPLHMLGLMKRIEDKVGPEEGLLWAQSSIEKGFFALEKLVKDFATRFATGEALYMADVFLAPQIATVMRFNIDMSNFPILSRVYESYKTVPEFRASSPEAQPDAGS
;
A
#
# COMPACT_ATOMS: atom_id res chain seq x y z
N MET A 1 48.37 -18.75 -35.41
CA MET A 1 48.34 -17.77 -34.29
C MET A 1 47.26 -16.70 -34.49
N LEU A 2 47.02 -16.20 -35.71
CA LEU A 2 45.99 -15.17 -35.99
C LEU A 2 44.52 -15.64 -35.80
N ALA A 3 44.20 -16.90 -36.10
CA ALA A 3 42.81 -17.39 -36.05
C ALA A 3 42.24 -17.54 -34.61
N ILE A 4 43.11 -17.78 -33.62
CA ILE A 4 42.69 -17.98 -32.22
C ILE A 4 42.31 -16.65 -31.59
N LEU A 5 43.03 -15.56 -31.92
CA LEU A 5 42.79 -14.21 -31.39
C LEU A 5 41.43 -13.62 -31.85
N ASN A 6 41.00 -13.91 -33.08
CA ASN A 6 39.70 -13.45 -33.58
C ASN A 6 38.52 -14.16 -32.90
N SER A 7 38.69 -15.43 -32.51
CA SER A 7 37.63 -16.19 -31.83
C SER A 7 37.43 -15.75 -30.39
N THR A 8 38.50 -15.39 -29.66
CA THR A 8 38.40 -14.87 -28.29
C THR A 8 37.83 -13.46 -28.23
N PHE A 9 38.12 -12.62 -29.22
CA PHE A 9 37.54 -11.27 -29.31
C PHE A 9 36.02 -11.32 -29.50
N PHE A 10 35.55 -12.18 -30.42
CA PHE A 10 34.12 -12.36 -30.69
C PHE A 10 33.35 -12.91 -29.49
N LEU A 11 33.94 -13.87 -28.76
CA LEU A 11 33.33 -14.42 -27.54
C LEU A 11 33.20 -13.38 -26.42
N MET A 12 34.20 -12.51 -26.27
CA MET A 12 34.17 -11.44 -25.27
C MET A 12 33.10 -10.40 -25.60
N GLU A 13 32.89 -10.09 -26.87
CA GLU A 13 31.87 -9.15 -27.34
C GLU A 13 30.45 -9.70 -27.16
N GLU A 14 30.25 -10.99 -27.41
CA GLU A 14 28.99 -11.69 -27.12
C GLU A 14 28.70 -11.77 -25.61
N LEU A 15 29.69 -12.11 -24.78
CA LEU A 15 29.57 -12.13 -23.32
C LEU A 15 29.25 -10.74 -22.76
N ASN A 16 29.86 -9.69 -23.29
CA ASN A 16 29.61 -8.32 -22.85
C ASN A 16 28.21 -7.85 -23.26
N ASN A 17 27.76 -8.19 -24.48
CA ASN A 17 26.39 -7.92 -24.94
C ASN A 17 25.34 -8.77 -24.21
N GLN A 18 25.68 -9.97 -23.75
CA GLN A 18 24.82 -10.82 -22.93
C GLN A 18 24.70 -10.25 -21.52
N ASN A 19 25.82 -9.86 -20.89
CA ASN A 19 25.83 -9.22 -19.57
C ASN A 19 25.09 -7.87 -19.57
N GLN A 20 25.20 -7.07 -20.65
CA GLN A 20 24.42 -5.83 -20.81
C GLN A 20 22.92 -6.11 -21.00
N ARG A 21 22.56 -7.18 -21.72
CA ARG A 21 21.17 -7.63 -21.85
C ARG A 21 20.60 -8.16 -20.53
N ASP A 22 21.39 -8.91 -19.77
CA ASP A 22 21.00 -9.44 -18.46
C ASP A 22 20.90 -8.32 -17.41
N ALA A 23 21.77 -7.30 -17.48
CA ALA A 23 21.67 -6.09 -16.66
C ALA A 23 20.48 -5.19 -17.04
N MET A 24 20.05 -5.19 -18.32
CA MET A 24 18.82 -4.52 -18.76
C MET A 24 17.55 -5.33 -18.48
N ASN A 25 17.64 -6.66 -18.29
CA ASN A 25 16.51 -7.55 -18.00
C ASN A 25 16.33 -7.87 -16.50
N SER A 26 17.27 -7.51 -15.63
CA SER A 26 17.04 -7.56 -14.19
C SER A 26 16.26 -6.32 -13.75
N SER A 27 14.95 -6.30 -13.99
CA SER A 27 14.07 -5.39 -13.22
C SER A 27 14.48 -5.52 -11.75
N PRO A 28 14.81 -4.42 -11.03
CA PRO A 28 15.22 -4.52 -9.65
C PRO A 28 14.15 -5.28 -8.88
N LYS A 29 14.56 -6.35 -8.20
CA LYS A 29 13.62 -7.26 -7.53
C LYS A 29 12.99 -6.51 -6.36
N LEU A 30 11.77 -5.98 -6.58
CA LEU A 30 10.97 -5.40 -5.51
C LEU A 30 10.69 -6.48 -4.46
N VAL A 31 10.92 -6.16 -3.19
CA VAL A 31 10.57 -7.04 -2.07
C VAL A 31 9.66 -6.27 -1.13
N LEU A 32 8.47 -6.81 -0.88
CA LEU A 32 7.50 -6.21 0.02
C LEU A 32 7.43 -7.03 1.31
N TYR A 33 7.97 -6.48 2.39
CA TYR A 33 7.78 -7.01 3.74
C TYR A 33 6.43 -6.54 4.27
N ASN A 34 5.51 -7.48 4.50
CA ASN A 34 4.13 -7.14 4.79
C ASN A 34 3.38 -8.20 5.61
N PHE A 35 2.11 -7.92 5.89
CA PHE A 35 1.19 -8.85 6.52
C PHE A 35 -0.17 -8.81 5.82
N SER A 36 -0.78 -9.97 5.60
CA SER A 36 -2.07 -10.12 4.88
C SER A 36 -3.13 -9.15 5.41
N HIS A 37 -3.36 -9.16 6.73
CA HIS A 37 -4.41 -8.40 7.41
C HIS A 37 -4.02 -6.96 7.79
N SER A 38 -2.84 -6.47 7.37
CA SER A 38 -2.45 -5.08 7.57
C SER A 38 -3.03 -4.19 6.47
N SER A 39 -3.86 -3.21 6.83
CA SER A 39 -4.44 -2.27 5.87
C SER A 39 -3.36 -1.42 5.18
N CYS A 40 -2.31 -1.01 5.89
CA CYS A 40 -1.18 -0.30 5.30
C CYS A 40 -0.44 -1.16 4.27
N SER A 41 -0.29 -2.46 4.54
CA SER A 41 0.28 -3.41 3.60
C SER A 41 -0.59 -3.60 2.36
N TRP A 42 -1.91 -3.68 2.55
CA TRP A 42 -2.87 -3.82 1.47
C TRP A 42 -2.81 -2.63 0.50
N ARG A 43 -2.65 -1.40 0.99
CA ARG A 43 -2.45 -0.22 0.12
C ARG A 43 -1.29 -0.42 -0.85
N VAL A 44 -0.14 -0.90 -0.35
CA VAL A 44 1.06 -1.11 -1.17
C VAL A 44 0.86 -2.25 -2.17
N ARG A 45 0.27 -3.39 -1.75
CA ARG A 45 -0.08 -4.47 -2.68
C ARG A 45 -1.01 -4.00 -3.79
N PHE A 46 -2.03 -3.22 -3.43
CA PHE A 46 -2.99 -2.71 -4.39
C PHE A 46 -2.32 -1.74 -5.38
N ALA A 47 -1.46 -0.83 -4.89
CA ALA A 47 -0.67 0.05 -5.75
C ALA A 47 0.23 -0.73 -6.72
N LEU A 48 0.98 -1.72 -6.23
CA LEU A 48 1.87 -2.55 -7.06
C LEU A 48 1.07 -3.27 -8.15
N ASN A 49 -0.10 -3.84 -7.81
CA ASN A 49 -0.98 -4.50 -8.77
C ASN A 49 -1.48 -3.52 -9.86
N LEU A 50 -1.96 -2.33 -9.47
CA LEU A 50 -2.42 -1.30 -10.44
C LEU A 50 -1.30 -0.86 -11.38
N LYS A 51 -0.08 -0.66 -10.83
CA LYS A 51 1.09 -0.28 -11.61
C LYS A 51 1.66 -1.44 -12.44
N GLY A 52 1.22 -2.68 -12.19
CA GLY A 52 1.70 -3.88 -12.88
C GLY A 52 3.15 -4.21 -12.53
N LEU A 53 3.56 -3.94 -11.29
CA LEU A 53 4.90 -4.19 -10.80
C LEU A 53 4.96 -5.53 -10.06
N ASP A 54 5.78 -6.45 -10.56
CA ASP A 54 6.05 -7.72 -9.90
C ASP A 54 6.92 -7.51 -8.65
N TYR A 55 6.66 -8.28 -7.61
CA TYR A 55 7.39 -8.20 -6.35
C TYR A 55 7.46 -9.54 -5.63
N GLU A 56 8.50 -9.72 -4.82
CA GLU A 56 8.60 -10.80 -3.84
C GLU A 56 7.77 -10.45 -2.60
N TYR A 57 6.82 -11.32 -2.27
CA TYR A 57 6.02 -11.23 -1.04
C TYR A 57 6.80 -11.80 0.15
N LYS A 58 7.15 -10.98 1.13
CA LYS A 58 7.76 -11.43 2.40
C LYS A 58 6.80 -11.20 3.56
N ALA A 59 6.15 -12.28 3.99
CA ALA A 59 5.29 -12.25 5.16
C ALA A 59 6.09 -11.93 6.44
N VAL A 60 5.51 -11.09 7.29
CA VAL A 60 5.97 -10.76 8.64
C VAL A 60 4.81 -11.05 9.59
N ASN A 61 4.89 -12.15 10.34
CA ASN A 61 3.82 -12.61 11.21
C ASN A 61 3.72 -11.71 12.45
N LEU A 62 2.72 -10.82 12.46
CA LEU A 62 2.51 -9.87 13.54
C LEU A 62 2.02 -10.52 14.84
N ALA A 63 1.34 -11.67 14.74
CA ALA A 63 0.88 -12.43 15.92
C ALA A 63 2.04 -13.09 16.67
N LYS A 64 3.10 -13.49 15.94
CA LYS A 64 4.36 -14.00 16.50
C LYS A 64 5.34 -12.90 16.90
N GLY A 65 5.04 -11.64 16.58
CA GLY A 65 5.90 -10.51 16.91
C GLY A 65 7.16 -10.40 16.05
N GLU A 66 7.16 -10.95 14.84
CA GLU A 66 8.35 -10.96 13.95
C GLU A 66 8.85 -9.55 13.59
N GLN A 67 7.97 -8.55 13.62
CA GLN A 67 8.30 -7.14 13.46
C GLN A 67 9.22 -6.59 14.56
N PHE A 68 9.34 -7.29 15.70
CA PHE A 68 10.24 -6.92 16.81
C PHE A 68 11.60 -7.61 16.74
N SER A 69 11.87 -8.39 15.69
CA SER A 69 13.20 -8.97 15.44
C SER A 69 14.23 -7.88 15.13
N LYS A 70 15.51 -8.16 15.42
CA LYS A 70 16.60 -7.21 15.13
C LYS A 70 16.76 -7.00 13.62
N GLU A 71 16.49 -8.05 12.86
CA GLU A 71 16.54 -8.09 11.40
C GLU A 71 15.48 -7.16 10.81
N PHE A 72 14.24 -7.20 11.32
CA PHE A 72 13.19 -6.30 10.86
C PHE A 72 13.40 -4.85 11.32
N GLU A 73 13.91 -4.65 12.54
CA GLU A 73 14.23 -3.32 13.07
C GLU A 73 15.28 -2.59 12.21
N GLN A 74 16.23 -3.31 11.61
CA GLN A 74 17.18 -2.74 10.66
C GLN A 74 16.52 -2.21 9.37
N LEU A 75 15.38 -2.80 8.97
CA LEU A 75 14.59 -2.35 7.81
C LEU A 75 13.69 -1.16 8.18
N ASN A 76 13.06 -1.21 9.36
CA ASN A 76 12.19 -0.16 9.84
C ASN A 76 12.31 0.00 11.36
N PRO A 77 12.92 1.08 11.87
CA PRO A 77 13.08 1.31 13.31
C PRO A 77 11.74 1.51 14.04
N LEU A 78 10.66 1.88 13.33
CA LEU A 78 9.30 1.94 13.90
C LEU A 78 8.67 0.56 14.05
N ARG A 79 9.27 -0.50 13.50
CA ARG A 79 8.83 -1.90 13.64
C ARG A 79 7.39 -2.12 13.15
N TYR A 80 7.01 -1.41 12.09
CA TYR A 80 5.73 -1.58 11.41
C TYR A 80 5.91 -2.12 9.99
N VAL A 81 4.92 -2.88 9.54
CA VAL A 81 4.72 -3.19 8.12
C VAL A 81 3.78 -2.16 7.47
N PRO A 82 3.91 -1.88 6.16
CA PRO A 82 4.84 -2.48 5.20
C PRO A 82 6.23 -1.82 5.17
N VAL A 83 7.18 -2.55 4.59
CA VAL A 83 8.47 -2.01 4.11
C VAL A 83 8.68 -2.50 2.67
N LEU A 84 8.99 -1.59 1.77
CA LEU A 84 9.39 -1.90 0.40
C LEU A 84 10.91 -1.80 0.28
N VAL A 85 11.53 -2.84 -0.27
CA VAL A 85 12.93 -2.83 -0.69
C VAL A 85 12.97 -2.86 -2.21
N ASP A 86 13.74 -1.95 -2.79
CA ASP A 86 13.92 -1.79 -4.23
C ASP A 86 15.40 -1.55 -4.53
N GLY A 87 16.12 -2.65 -4.77
CA GLY A 87 17.58 -2.62 -4.89
C GLY A 87 18.23 -2.23 -3.55
N ASP A 88 18.93 -1.10 -3.55
CA ASP A 88 19.58 -0.49 -2.39
C ASP A 88 18.67 0.46 -1.60
N VAL A 89 17.48 0.78 -2.13
CA VAL A 89 16.53 1.69 -1.49
C VAL A 89 15.58 0.90 -0.59
N VAL A 90 15.48 1.32 0.68
CA VAL A 90 14.51 0.79 1.65
C VAL A 90 13.57 1.91 2.06
N VAL A 91 12.26 1.72 1.85
CA VAL A 91 11.22 2.69 2.19
C VAL A 91 10.17 2.02 3.07
N SER A 92 9.96 2.59 4.26
CA SER A 92 8.82 2.26 5.14
C SER A 92 7.78 3.38 5.09
N ASP A 93 6.60 3.16 5.69
CA ASP A 93 5.40 4.02 5.57
C ASP A 93 4.69 3.91 4.21
N SER A 94 3.40 3.53 4.24
CA SER A 94 2.64 3.26 3.02
C SER A 94 2.49 4.49 2.10
N LEU A 95 2.43 5.71 2.63
CA LEU A 95 2.34 6.91 1.80
C LEU A 95 3.69 7.25 1.16
N ALA A 96 4.77 7.17 1.94
CA ALA A 96 6.11 7.37 1.40
C ALA A 96 6.46 6.35 0.31
N ILE A 97 6.12 5.07 0.52
CA ILE A 97 6.29 4.00 -0.48
C ILE A 97 5.53 4.34 -1.77
N LEU A 98 4.26 4.76 -1.68
CA LEU A 98 3.46 5.05 -2.87
C LEU A 98 3.96 6.29 -3.63
N LEU A 99 4.44 7.31 -2.93
CA LEU A 99 5.05 8.48 -3.56
C LEU A 99 6.38 8.14 -4.25
N TYR A 100 7.21 7.29 -3.61
CA TYR A 100 8.43 6.76 -4.22
C TYR A 100 8.12 5.96 -5.50
N LEU A 101 7.13 5.07 -5.44
CA LEU A 101 6.71 4.27 -6.60
C LEU A 101 6.16 5.16 -7.74
N GLU A 102 5.46 6.24 -7.41
CA GLU A 102 4.93 7.17 -8.41
C GLU A 102 6.05 7.91 -9.14
N GLU A 103 7.11 8.31 -8.43
CA GLU A 103 8.27 8.99 -9.02
C GLU A 103 9.15 8.02 -9.85
N LYS A 104 9.46 6.84 -9.29
CA LYS A 104 10.38 5.88 -9.93
C LYS A 104 9.75 5.08 -11.07
N TYR A 105 8.46 4.78 -10.96
CA TYR A 105 7.70 4.00 -11.95
C TYR A 105 6.53 4.83 -12.49
N PRO A 106 6.77 5.84 -13.34
CA PRO A 106 5.73 6.79 -13.76
C PRO A 106 4.65 6.18 -14.67
N GLN A 107 4.87 4.97 -15.20
CA GLN A 107 3.86 4.25 -15.98
C GLN A 107 2.66 3.89 -15.09
N ARG A 108 1.45 4.01 -15.65
CA ARG A 108 0.19 3.81 -14.90
C ARG A 108 0.17 4.65 -13.63
N ALA A 109 0.21 5.97 -13.82
CA ALA A 109 0.24 6.97 -12.77
C ALA A 109 -0.95 6.80 -11.80
N LEU A 110 -0.66 6.88 -10.50
CA LEU A 110 -1.66 6.89 -9.42
C LEU A 110 -2.03 8.32 -9.02
N LEU A 111 -1.44 9.34 -9.62
CA LEU A 111 -1.87 10.73 -9.46
C LEU A 111 -2.31 11.33 -10.81
N PRO A 112 -3.42 12.09 -10.83
CA PRO A 112 -3.82 12.82 -12.03
C PRO A 112 -2.90 14.01 -12.30
N ASP A 113 -2.79 14.45 -13.55
CA ASP A 113 -2.01 15.64 -13.92
C ASP A 113 -2.63 16.95 -13.40
N ASP A 114 -3.97 17.01 -13.31
CA ASP A 114 -4.69 18.18 -12.81
C ASP A 114 -4.27 18.50 -11.37
N PRO A 115 -3.69 19.69 -11.10
CA PRO A 115 -3.16 20.03 -9.78
C PRO A 115 -4.21 19.97 -8.67
N ARG A 116 -5.46 20.34 -8.97
CA ARG A 116 -6.55 20.34 -7.98
C ARG A 116 -6.92 18.91 -7.57
N ARG A 117 -7.09 18.00 -8.52
CA ARG A 117 -7.35 16.57 -8.26
C ARG A 117 -6.15 15.87 -7.65
N LYS A 118 -4.93 16.25 -8.04
CA LYS A 118 -3.70 15.73 -7.43
C LYS A 118 -3.64 16.09 -5.94
N ALA A 119 -3.90 17.36 -5.60
CA ALA A 119 -3.97 17.81 -4.22
C ALA A 119 -5.05 17.06 -3.42
N LEU A 120 -6.25 16.87 -4.01
CA LEU A 120 -7.32 16.10 -3.37
C LEU A 120 -6.90 14.64 -3.10
N ASN A 121 -6.25 13.98 -4.05
CA ASN A 121 -5.77 12.61 -3.90
C ASN A 121 -4.78 12.47 -2.74
N LEU A 122 -3.81 13.38 -2.67
CA LEU A 122 -2.84 13.42 -1.58
C LEU A 122 -3.49 13.76 -0.23
N GLN A 123 -4.48 14.66 -0.22
CA GLN A 123 -5.22 15.02 1.00
C GLN A 123 -6.01 13.83 1.54
N VAL A 124 -6.72 13.08 0.68
CA VAL A 124 -7.45 11.86 1.07
C VAL A 124 -6.49 10.83 1.66
N ALA A 125 -5.38 10.56 0.96
CA ALA A 125 -4.36 9.62 1.45
C ALA A 125 -3.78 10.05 2.81
N SER A 126 -3.46 11.34 2.96
CA SER A 126 -2.94 11.91 4.20
C SER A 126 -3.92 11.78 5.36
N ILE A 127 -5.21 12.06 5.16
CA ILE A 127 -6.24 11.91 6.20
C ILE A 127 -6.34 10.45 6.66
N VAL A 128 -6.35 9.51 5.72
CA VAL A 128 -6.37 8.07 6.03
C VAL A 128 -5.13 7.67 6.84
N CYS A 129 -3.94 8.16 6.47
CA CYS A 129 -2.69 7.84 7.16
C CYS A 129 -2.51 8.50 8.52
N SER A 130 -2.99 9.72 8.71
CA SER A 130 -2.67 10.51 9.91
C SER A 130 -3.81 10.57 10.91
N SER A 131 -5.05 10.53 10.42
CA SER A 131 -6.25 10.89 11.19
C SER A 131 -7.25 9.74 11.33
N ILE A 132 -6.97 8.58 10.71
CA ILE A 132 -7.83 7.40 10.80
C ILE A 132 -7.03 6.17 11.18
N GLN A 133 -6.14 5.70 10.31
CA GLN A 133 -5.54 4.37 10.45
C GLN A 133 -4.76 4.17 11.76
N PRO A 134 -3.91 5.12 12.20
CA PRO A 134 -3.18 4.97 13.46
C PRO A 134 -4.09 4.96 14.69
N LEU A 135 -5.26 5.62 14.61
CA LEU A 135 -6.17 5.82 15.73
C LEU A 135 -7.02 4.59 16.08
N HIS A 136 -7.07 3.61 15.18
CA HIS A 136 -7.74 2.33 15.41
C HIS A 136 -6.77 1.14 15.37
N MET A 137 -5.48 1.38 15.64
CA MET A 137 -4.49 0.32 15.76
C MET A 137 -4.72 -0.47 17.07
N LEU A 138 -4.67 -1.80 16.98
CA LEU A 138 -4.93 -2.69 18.12
C LEU A 138 -4.09 -2.37 19.36
N GLY A 139 -2.81 -2.01 19.17
CA GLY A 139 -1.92 -1.63 20.27
C GLY A 139 -2.35 -0.35 20.98
N LEU A 140 -2.88 0.64 20.24
CA LEU A 140 -3.42 1.87 20.82
C LEU A 140 -4.73 1.59 21.54
N MET A 141 -5.64 0.86 20.90
CA MET A 141 -6.93 0.48 21.49
C MET A 141 -6.74 -0.25 22.81
N LYS A 142 -5.88 -1.27 22.85
CA LYS A 142 -5.55 -2.01 24.07
C LYS A 142 -4.97 -1.10 25.16
N ARG A 143 -4.09 -0.17 24.79
CA ARG A 143 -3.53 0.79 25.74
C ARG A 143 -4.58 1.73 26.33
N ILE A 144 -5.57 2.13 25.54
CA ILE A 144 -6.71 2.93 26.02
C ILE A 144 -7.56 2.09 26.99
N GLU A 145 -7.86 0.86 26.63
CA GLU A 145 -8.62 -0.07 27.48
C GLU A 145 -7.92 -0.31 28.83
N ASP A 146 -6.61 -0.54 28.80
CA ASP A 146 -5.78 -0.75 30.01
C ASP A 146 -5.72 0.48 30.93
N LYS A 147 -5.93 1.69 30.41
CA LYS A 147 -5.73 2.96 31.14
C LYS A 147 -7.02 3.67 31.52
N VAL A 148 -8.08 3.50 30.74
CA VAL A 148 -9.33 4.26 30.86
C VAL A 148 -10.47 3.34 31.29
N GLY A 149 -10.62 2.19 30.62
CA GLY A 149 -11.62 1.19 30.96
C GLY A 149 -11.99 0.28 29.80
N PRO A 150 -12.72 -0.82 30.05
CA PRO A 150 -13.23 -1.69 29.01
C PRO A 150 -14.02 -0.91 27.95
N GLU A 151 -13.98 -1.36 26.69
CA GLU A 151 -14.69 -0.77 25.54
C GLU A 151 -14.24 0.63 25.08
N GLU A 152 -13.53 1.39 25.91
CA GLU A 152 -13.04 2.74 25.58
C GLU A 152 -12.13 2.76 24.33
N GLY A 153 -11.35 1.70 24.11
CA GLY A 153 -10.54 1.54 22.90
C GLY A 153 -11.40 1.44 21.63
N LEU A 154 -12.53 0.73 21.70
CA LEU A 154 -13.47 0.60 20.58
C LEU A 154 -14.20 1.92 20.31
N LEU A 155 -14.71 2.58 21.36
CA LEU A 155 -15.39 3.89 21.24
C LEU A 155 -14.46 4.96 20.66
N TRP A 156 -13.19 4.96 21.08
CA TRP A 156 -12.16 5.82 20.50
C TRP A 156 -11.94 5.55 19.01
N ALA A 157 -11.81 4.27 18.63
CA ALA A 157 -11.62 3.88 17.24
C ALA A 157 -12.81 4.31 16.38
N GLN A 158 -14.05 4.04 16.83
CA GLN A 158 -15.28 4.40 16.12
C GLN A 158 -15.38 5.91 15.89
N SER A 159 -15.25 6.72 16.96
CA SER A 159 -15.31 8.18 16.85
C SER A 159 -14.22 8.76 15.94
N SER A 160 -13.02 8.19 15.97
CA SER A 160 -11.91 8.60 15.10
C SER A 160 -12.19 8.26 13.63
N ILE A 161 -12.72 7.06 13.35
CA ILE A 161 -13.08 6.61 12.00
C ILE A 161 -14.21 7.48 11.44
N GLU A 162 -15.29 7.67 12.19
CA GLU A 162 -16.44 8.46 11.76
C GLU A 162 -16.04 9.91 11.45
N LYS A 163 -15.25 10.54 12.32
CA LYS A 163 -14.74 11.90 12.08
C LYS A 163 -13.96 11.99 10.77
N GLY A 164 -13.08 11.02 10.52
CA GLY A 164 -12.33 10.96 9.27
C GLY A 164 -13.22 10.71 8.06
N PHE A 165 -14.19 9.80 8.16
CA PHE A 165 -15.10 9.46 7.08
C PHE A 165 -16.03 10.62 6.74
N PHE A 166 -16.52 11.38 7.73
CA PHE A 166 -17.28 12.61 7.47
C PHE A 166 -16.47 13.66 6.71
N ALA A 167 -15.17 13.79 7.01
CA ALA A 167 -14.30 14.70 6.28
C ALA A 167 -14.09 14.21 4.84
N LEU A 168 -13.78 12.93 4.66
CA LEU A 168 -13.55 12.31 3.35
C LEU A 168 -14.79 12.37 2.45
N GLU A 169 -15.96 11.97 2.98
CA GLU A 169 -17.27 12.04 2.29
C GLU A 169 -17.54 13.44 1.73
N LYS A 170 -17.25 14.49 2.51
CA LYS A 170 -17.39 15.90 2.08
C LYS A 170 -16.37 16.28 1.01
N LEU A 171 -15.10 15.90 1.19
CA LEU A 171 -14.01 16.27 0.27
C LEU A 171 -14.20 15.67 -1.12
N VAL A 172 -14.70 14.43 -1.20
CA VAL A 172 -14.87 13.74 -2.50
C VAL A 172 -16.21 14.05 -3.18
N LYS A 173 -17.15 14.71 -2.49
CA LYS A 173 -18.54 14.88 -2.96
C LYS A 173 -18.69 15.38 -4.39
N ASP A 174 -17.92 16.41 -4.76
CA ASP A 174 -18.05 17.05 -6.08
C ASP A 174 -17.16 16.40 -7.16
N PHE A 175 -16.40 15.36 -6.80
CA PHE A 175 -15.45 14.67 -7.68
C PHE A 175 -15.81 13.20 -7.91
N ALA A 176 -16.40 12.57 -6.90
CA ALA A 176 -16.64 11.14 -6.88
C ALA A 176 -17.71 10.77 -7.93
N THR A 177 -17.33 9.88 -8.83
CA THR A 177 -18.23 9.28 -9.82
C THR A 177 -18.21 7.77 -9.59
N ARG A 178 -17.52 7.02 -10.47
CA ARG A 178 -17.22 5.60 -10.25
C ARG A 178 -16.23 5.40 -9.10
N PHE A 179 -15.19 6.21 -9.04
CA PHE A 179 -14.15 6.20 -8.01
C PHE A 179 -14.11 7.54 -7.27
N ALA A 180 -13.30 7.64 -6.21
CA ALA A 180 -13.32 8.75 -5.27
C ALA A 180 -13.01 10.12 -5.90
N THR A 181 -12.23 10.14 -6.99
CA THR A 181 -11.84 11.40 -7.65
C THR A 181 -12.15 11.44 -9.15
N GLY A 182 -12.99 10.53 -9.65
CA GLY A 182 -13.41 10.48 -11.05
C GLY A 182 -13.66 9.06 -11.56
N GLU A 183 -13.50 8.87 -12.87
CA GLU A 183 -13.70 7.59 -13.56
C GLU A 183 -12.47 6.66 -13.52
N ALA A 184 -11.31 7.20 -13.15
CA ALA A 184 -10.05 6.46 -13.03
C ALA A 184 -9.68 6.23 -11.55
N LEU A 185 -8.97 5.14 -11.29
CA LEU A 185 -8.39 4.84 -9.99
C LEU A 185 -7.13 5.68 -9.78
N TYR A 186 -7.09 6.39 -8.67
CA TYR A 186 -5.94 7.17 -8.24
C TYR A 186 -5.61 6.88 -6.76
N MET A 187 -4.62 7.58 -6.24
CA MET A 187 -4.07 7.36 -4.91
C MET A 187 -5.16 7.43 -3.82
N ALA A 188 -6.14 8.34 -3.93
CA ALA A 188 -7.28 8.38 -3.01
C ALA A 188 -7.96 7.01 -2.87
N ASP A 189 -8.20 6.33 -3.98
CA ASP A 189 -8.86 5.02 -4.03
C ASP A 189 -7.99 3.93 -3.41
N VAL A 190 -6.67 3.98 -3.65
CA VAL A 190 -5.71 3.03 -3.07
C VAL A 190 -5.67 3.11 -1.55
N PHE A 191 -5.89 4.30 -0.97
CA PHE A 191 -5.97 4.47 0.48
C PHE A 191 -7.38 4.17 1.03
N LEU A 192 -8.43 4.59 0.32
CA LEU A 192 -9.82 4.40 0.74
C LEU A 192 -10.25 2.93 0.71
N ALA A 193 -9.93 2.18 -0.34
CA ALA A 193 -10.46 0.83 -0.53
C ALA A 193 -10.09 -0.12 0.63
N PRO A 194 -8.80 -0.24 1.01
CA PRO A 194 -8.42 -1.05 2.17
C PRO A 194 -8.94 -0.47 3.49
N GLN A 195 -9.04 0.86 3.60
CA GLN A 195 -9.51 1.52 4.82
C GLN A 195 -10.99 1.19 5.08
N ILE A 196 -11.85 1.34 4.08
CA ILE A 196 -13.28 1.03 4.18
C ILE A 196 -13.49 -0.45 4.48
N ALA A 197 -12.79 -1.36 3.78
CA ALA A 197 -12.85 -2.79 4.06
C ALA A 197 -12.46 -3.13 5.50
N THR A 198 -11.37 -2.53 6.00
CA THR A 198 -10.84 -2.83 7.33
C THR A 198 -11.76 -2.35 8.45
N VAL A 199 -12.43 -1.21 8.27
CA VAL A 199 -13.21 -0.62 9.37
C VAL A 199 -14.58 -1.26 9.57
N MET A 200 -15.03 -2.11 8.65
CA MET A 200 -16.30 -2.85 8.81
C MET A 200 -16.32 -3.68 10.11
N ARG A 201 -15.17 -4.16 10.58
CA ARG A 201 -15.05 -4.90 11.85
C ARG A 201 -15.33 -4.06 13.11
N PHE A 202 -15.40 -2.74 12.98
CA PHE A 202 -15.70 -1.82 14.09
C PHE A 202 -17.17 -1.41 14.14
N ASN A 203 -18.06 -2.07 13.37
CA ASN A 203 -19.50 -1.80 13.34
C ASN A 203 -19.85 -0.33 13.02
N ILE A 204 -19.08 0.30 12.11
CA ILE A 204 -19.36 1.65 11.63
C ILE A 204 -20.64 1.64 10.78
N ASP A 205 -21.58 2.54 11.08
CA ASP A 205 -22.78 2.71 10.26
C ASP A 205 -22.45 3.44 8.95
N MET A 206 -22.23 2.65 7.90
CA MET A 206 -21.89 3.14 6.57
C MET A 206 -23.03 3.87 5.86
N SER A 207 -24.27 3.82 6.38
CA SER A 207 -25.40 4.60 5.81
C SER A 207 -25.18 6.12 5.93
N ASN A 208 -24.35 6.54 6.89
CA ASN A 208 -23.91 7.93 7.06
C ASN A 208 -22.91 8.40 5.97
N PHE A 209 -22.36 7.47 5.17
CA PHE A 209 -21.33 7.74 4.16
C PHE A 209 -21.73 7.14 2.80
N PRO A 210 -22.80 7.65 2.15
CA PRO A 210 -23.34 7.08 0.92
C PRO A 210 -22.35 7.13 -0.27
N ILE A 211 -21.50 8.16 -0.38
CA ILE A 211 -20.48 8.24 -1.43
C ILE A 211 -19.39 7.21 -1.18
N LEU A 212 -18.83 7.17 0.03
CA LEU A 212 -17.80 6.17 0.39
C LEU A 212 -18.31 4.74 0.19
N SER A 213 -19.56 4.47 0.56
CA SER A 213 -20.22 3.18 0.32
C SER A 213 -20.31 2.86 -1.17
N ARG A 214 -20.77 3.81 -2.00
CA ARG A 214 -20.88 3.62 -3.47
C ARG A 214 -19.52 3.36 -4.13
N VAL A 215 -18.49 4.12 -3.78
CA VAL A 215 -17.16 3.93 -4.38
C VAL A 215 -16.55 2.60 -3.91
N TYR A 216 -16.83 2.16 -2.69
CA TYR A 216 -16.40 0.85 -2.20
C TYR A 216 -17.00 -0.31 -3.00
N GLU A 217 -18.29 -0.23 -3.36
CA GLU A 217 -18.91 -1.19 -4.27
C GLU A 217 -18.19 -1.25 -5.62
N SER A 218 -17.71 -0.11 -6.12
CA SER A 218 -16.93 -0.05 -7.37
C SER A 218 -15.55 -0.70 -7.20
N TYR A 219 -14.86 -0.52 -6.07
CA TYR A 219 -13.56 -1.14 -5.82
C TYR A 219 -13.64 -2.67 -5.83
N LYS A 220 -14.72 -3.27 -5.31
CA LYS A 220 -14.90 -4.73 -5.31
C LYS A 220 -14.93 -5.34 -6.72
N THR A 221 -15.20 -4.54 -7.75
CA THR A 221 -15.18 -4.98 -9.15
C THR A 221 -13.79 -4.96 -9.78
N VAL A 222 -12.80 -4.35 -9.12
CA VAL A 222 -11.43 -4.16 -9.65
C VAL A 222 -10.60 -5.43 -9.38
N PRO A 223 -10.07 -6.10 -10.43
CA PRO A 223 -9.26 -7.32 -10.26
C PRO A 223 -8.03 -7.12 -9.38
N GLU A 224 -7.33 -6.00 -9.53
CA GLU A 224 -6.12 -5.64 -8.77
C GLU A 224 -6.40 -5.44 -7.28
N PHE A 225 -7.58 -4.91 -6.94
CA PHE A 225 -8.03 -4.78 -5.56
C PHE A 225 -8.34 -6.15 -4.94
N ARG A 226 -9.06 -7.01 -5.69
CA ARG A 226 -9.35 -8.38 -5.24
C ARG A 226 -8.09 -9.20 -5.06
N ALA A 227 -7.13 -9.12 -5.98
CA ALA A 227 -5.87 -9.85 -5.90
C ALA A 227 -4.97 -9.37 -4.74
N SER A 228 -5.18 -8.15 -4.24
CA SER A 228 -4.43 -7.61 -3.10
C SER A 228 -5.12 -7.83 -1.75
N SER A 229 -6.34 -8.40 -1.73
CA SER A 229 -7.13 -8.59 -0.51
C SER A 229 -6.46 -9.53 0.48
N PRO A 230 -6.68 -9.38 1.80
CA PRO A 230 -6.04 -10.23 2.81
C PRO A 230 -6.19 -11.74 2.53
N GLU A 231 -7.36 -12.16 2.05
CA GLU A 231 -7.71 -13.56 1.79
C GLU A 231 -6.99 -14.16 0.57
N ALA A 232 -6.50 -13.29 -0.33
CA ALA A 232 -5.77 -13.70 -1.53
C ALA A 232 -4.24 -13.81 -1.29
N GLN A 233 -3.76 -13.58 -0.07
CA GLN A 233 -2.32 -13.54 0.22
C GLN A 233 -1.78 -14.89 0.74
N PRO A 234 -0.48 -15.19 0.54
CA PRO A 234 0.13 -16.44 0.98
C PRO A 234 0.01 -16.71 2.50
N ASP A 235 -0.06 -15.66 3.30
CA ASP A 235 -0.19 -15.67 4.76
C ASP A 235 -1.64 -15.36 5.23
N ALA A 236 -2.65 -15.66 4.40
CA ALA A 236 -4.06 -15.44 4.77
C ALA A 236 -4.54 -16.34 5.94
N GLY A 237 -3.95 -17.52 6.10
CA GLY A 237 -4.34 -18.51 7.14
C GLY A 237 -3.46 -18.53 8.39
N SER A 238 -2.55 -17.58 8.55
CA SER A 238 -1.51 -17.57 9.60
C SER A 238 -1.74 -16.60 10.75
#